data_AF-A0A8T3U9X5-F1
#
_entry.id   AF-A0A8T3U9X5-F1
#
_cell.length_a   1.000
_cell.length_b   1.000
_cell.length_c   1.000
_cell.angle_alpha   90.00
_cell.angle_beta   90.00
_cell.angle_gamma   90.00
#
_symmetry.space_group_name_H-M   'P 1'
#
loop_
_entity.id
_entity.type
_entity.pdbx_description
1 polymer ?
#
loop_
_entity_poly.entity_id
_entity_poly.type
_entity_poly.pdbx_seq_one_letter_code
_entity_poly.pdbx_strand_id
1 'polypeptide(L)'
;MNDTLMTVGAIFLAAVLMFIFPLMSTADRTDDVSQQVVKAKTQEFVDNIRSTGKITSDKYDSFVKAVGATGNSYNVDMQVQVLDESASKKTTTAASTKVGENYYYKEYNDQIQGALGQSGVYRLKQGDMVSVEVKNTNKTISQVLKNFMYKVTGKGNASITAQSSGIVNVNG
;
A
#
# COMPACT_ATOMS: atom_id res chain seq x y z
N MET A 1 -41.66 -22.40 -33.23
CA MET A 1 -41.59 -21.13 -32.46
C MET A 1 -40.72 -21.25 -31.21
N ASN A 2 -40.80 -22.34 -30.43
CA ASN A 2 -39.89 -22.58 -29.28
C ASN A 2 -38.41 -22.71 -29.71
N ASP A 3 -38.16 -23.41 -30.82
CA ASP A 3 -36.81 -23.69 -31.33
C ASP A 3 -36.08 -22.42 -31.84
N THR A 4 -36.81 -21.51 -32.51
CA THR A 4 -36.29 -20.23 -32.97
C THR A 4 -35.93 -19.32 -31.78
N LEU A 5 -36.75 -19.30 -30.71
CA LEU A 5 -36.48 -18.50 -29.52
C LEU A 5 -35.24 -19.00 -28.76
N MET A 6 -35.08 -20.33 -28.64
CA MET A 6 -33.87 -20.92 -28.05
C MET A 6 -32.61 -20.63 -28.88
N THR A 7 -32.71 -20.73 -30.21
CA THR A 7 -31.59 -20.45 -31.11
C THR A 7 -31.15 -18.98 -31.03
N VAL A 8 -32.11 -18.04 -31.06
CA VAL A 8 -31.83 -16.60 -30.90
C VAL A 8 -31.22 -16.31 -29.52
N GLY A 9 -31.75 -16.92 -28.46
CA GLY A 9 -31.20 -16.80 -27.11
C GLY A 9 -29.76 -17.32 -27.01
N ALA A 10 -29.46 -18.46 -27.64
CA ALA A 10 -28.13 -19.05 -27.66
C ALA A 10 -27.10 -18.18 -28.39
N ILE A 11 -27.48 -17.60 -29.54
CA ILE A 11 -26.61 -16.66 -30.29
C ILE A 11 -26.33 -15.41 -29.45
N PHE A 12 -27.35 -14.86 -28.81
CA PHE A 12 -27.18 -13.69 -27.93
C PHE A 12 -26.25 -14.00 -26.76
N LEU A 13 -26.43 -15.14 -26.10
CA LEU A 13 -25.56 -15.58 -25.01
C LEU A 13 -24.11 -15.78 -25.50
N ALA A 14 -23.91 -16.40 -26.66
CA ALA A 14 -22.58 -16.59 -27.25
C ALA A 14 -21.90 -15.25 -27.57
N ALA A 15 -22.65 -14.28 -28.11
CA ALA A 15 -22.14 -12.93 -28.37
C ALA A 15 -21.70 -12.25 -27.06
N VAL A 16 -22.52 -12.31 -25.99
CA VAL A 16 -22.16 -11.76 -24.68
C VAL A 16 -20.90 -12.42 -24.11
N LEU A 17 -20.81 -13.75 -24.15
CA LEU A 17 -19.63 -14.49 -23.68
C LEU A 17 -18.35 -14.10 -24.46
N MET A 18 -18.46 -13.87 -25.76
CA MET A 18 -17.34 -13.45 -26.60
C MET A 18 -16.77 -12.07 -26.21
N PHE A 19 -17.58 -11.19 -25.60
CA PHE A 19 -17.11 -9.91 -25.06
C PHE A 19 -16.56 -10.01 -23.64
N ILE A 20 -17.10 -10.91 -22.82
CA ILE A 20 -16.68 -11.03 -21.41
C ILE A 20 -15.24 -11.54 -21.29
N PHE A 21 -14.81 -12.51 -22.12
CA PHE A 21 -13.44 -13.04 -22.03
C PHE A 21 -12.35 -12.00 -22.35
N PRO A 22 -12.42 -11.23 -23.46
CA PRO A 22 -11.49 -10.13 -23.72
C PRO A 22 -11.51 -9.05 -22.63
N LEU A 23 -12.71 -8.72 -22.11
CA LEU A 23 -12.85 -7.73 -21.04
C LEU A 23 -12.18 -8.22 -19.75
N MET A 24 -12.34 -9.50 -19.41
CA MET A 24 -11.70 -10.11 -18.24
C MET A 24 -10.18 -10.11 -18.37
N SER A 25 -9.64 -10.50 -19.54
CA SER A 25 -8.19 -10.48 -19.77
C SER A 25 -7.61 -9.07 -19.70
N THR A 26 -8.32 -8.08 -20.22
CA THR A 26 -7.90 -6.67 -20.13
C THR A 26 -7.95 -6.17 -18.70
N ALA A 27 -9.01 -6.51 -17.95
CA ALA A 27 -9.15 -6.14 -16.55
C ALA A 27 -8.05 -6.76 -15.67
N ASP A 28 -7.66 -8.01 -15.92
CA ASP A 28 -6.53 -8.65 -15.24
C ASP A 28 -5.22 -7.91 -15.50
N ARG A 29 -4.95 -7.53 -16.75
CA ARG A 29 -3.76 -6.73 -17.09
C ARG A 29 -3.77 -5.36 -16.43
N THR A 30 -4.93 -4.70 -16.36
CA THR A 30 -5.06 -3.42 -15.65
C THR A 30 -4.73 -3.56 -14.16
N ASP A 31 -5.19 -4.64 -13.52
CA ASP A 31 -4.87 -4.93 -12.13
C ASP A 31 -3.36 -5.19 -11.94
N ASP A 32 -2.73 -5.96 -12.82
CA ASP A 32 -1.29 -6.25 -12.78
C ASP A 32 -0.45 -4.97 -12.95
N VAL A 33 -0.82 -4.11 -13.90
CA VAL A 33 -0.15 -2.81 -14.11
C VAL A 33 -0.33 -1.92 -12.87
N SER A 34 -1.54 -1.83 -12.33
CA SER A 34 -1.82 -1.06 -11.11
C SER A 34 -0.98 -1.59 -9.95
N GLN A 35 -0.87 -2.91 -9.81
CA GLN A 35 -0.06 -3.57 -8.80
C GLN A 35 1.43 -3.25 -8.92
N GLN A 36 1.97 -3.21 -10.14
CA GLN A 36 3.36 -2.82 -10.38
C GLN A 36 3.61 -1.34 -10.08
N VAL A 37 2.71 -0.46 -10.53
CA VAL A 37 2.81 0.98 -10.27
C VAL A 37 2.80 1.26 -8.76
N VAL A 38 1.84 0.68 -8.03
CA VAL A 38 1.74 0.88 -6.58
C VAL A 38 2.98 0.35 -5.86
N LYS A 39 3.50 -0.83 -6.23
CA LYS A 39 4.77 -1.35 -5.67
C LYS A 39 5.94 -0.40 -5.91
N ALA A 40 6.11 0.05 -7.15
CA ALA A 40 7.19 0.95 -7.52
C ALA A 40 7.10 2.29 -6.78
N LYS A 41 5.90 2.90 -6.73
CA LYS A 41 5.68 4.18 -6.04
C LYS A 41 5.84 4.07 -4.53
N THR A 42 5.40 2.97 -3.91
CA THR A 42 5.60 2.75 -2.47
C THR A 42 7.08 2.58 -2.15
N GLN A 43 7.83 1.88 -3.02
CA GLN A 43 9.26 1.74 -2.87
C GLN A 43 9.99 3.07 -3.05
N GLU A 44 9.71 3.83 -4.12
CA GLU A 44 10.28 5.16 -4.35
C GLU A 44 10.02 6.10 -3.16
N PHE A 45 8.82 6.06 -2.59
CA PHE A 45 8.48 6.87 -1.42
C PHE A 45 9.30 6.47 -0.19
N VAL A 46 9.40 5.17 0.11
CA VAL A 46 10.24 4.68 1.22
C VAL A 46 11.71 5.01 1.00
N ASP A 47 12.25 4.83 -0.21
CA ASP A 47 13.64 5.16 -0.51
C ASP A 47 13.92 6.67 -0.40
N ASN A 48 12.95 7.51 -0.75
CA ASN A 48 13.05 8.95 -0.49
C ASN A 48 13.12 9.26 1.01
N ILE A 49 12.29 8.62 1.82
CA ILE A 49 12.32 8.79 3.28
C ILE A 49 13.67 8.32 3.84
N ARG A 50 14.17 7.16 3.40
CA ARG A 50 15.44 6.59 3.87
C ARG A 50 16.65 7.46 3.53
N SER A 51 16.64 8.06 2.35
CA SER A 51 17.74 8.89 1.85
C SER A 51 17.70 10.34 2.34
N THR A 52 16.54 10.84 2.78
CA THR A 52 16.39 12.21 3.26
C THR A 52 16.20 12.32 4.77
N GLY A 53 15.88 11.23 5.45
CA GLY A 53 15.58 11.20 6.88
C GLY A 53 14.29 11.92 7.25
N LYS A 54 13.37 12.17 6.30
CA LYS A 54 12.13 12.89 6.59
C LYS A 54 10.99 12.50 5.67
N ILE A 55 9.78 12.57 6.21
CA ILE A 55 8.53 12.47 5.47
C ILE A 55 8.01 13.90 5.30
N THR A 56 7.71 14.31 4.07
CA THR A 56 7.20 15.66 3.77
C THR A 56 5.81 15.56 3.16
N SER A 57 4.95 16.55 3.44
CA SER A 57 3.57 16.57 2.90
C SER A 57 3.61 16.51 1.37
N ASP A 58 4.46 17.29 0.73
CA ASP A 58 4.59 17.33 -0.73
C ASP A 58 4.88 15.94 -1.34
N LYS A 59 5.79 15.17 -0.70
CA LYS A 59 6.15 13.83 -1.17
C LYS A 59 5.05 12.82 -0.88
N TYR A 60 4.40 12.92 0.28
CA TYR A 60 3.25 12.10 0.62
C TYR A 60 2.08 12.35 -0.35
N ASP A 61 1.72 13.61 -0.60
CA ASP A 61 0.65 14.00 -1.51
C ASP A 61 0.94 13.58 -2.95
N SER A 62 2.20 13.74 -3.39
CA SER A 62 2.64 13.26 -4.71
C SER A 62 2.54 11.74 -4.81
N PHE A 63 2.89 11.03 -3.75
CA PHE A 63 2.77 9.57 -3.67
C PHE A 63 1.31 9.13 -3.74
N VAL A 64 0.43 9.71 -2.91
CA VAL A 64 -1.02 9.43 -2.90
C VAL A 64 -1.65 9.71 -4.26
N LYS A 65 -1.29 10.84 -4.90
CA LYS A 65 -1.73 11.16 -6.27
C LYS A 65 -1.24 10.14 -7.29
N ALA A 66 0.02 9.70 -7.20
CA ALA A 66 0.60 8.75 -8.13
C ALA A 66 -0.05 7.36 -8.04
N VAL A 67 -0.33 6.86 -6.82
CA VAL A 67 -1.05 5.59 -6.65
C VAL A 67 -2.52 5.73 -7.06
N GLY A 68 -3.17 6.85 -6.74
CA GLY A 68 -4.55 7.13 -7.14
C GLY A 68 -4.75 7.27 -8.66
N ALA A 69 -3.71 7.63 -9.41
CA ALA A 69 -3.76 7.73 -10.87
C ALA A 69 -3.98 6.38 -11.57
N THR A 70 -3.88 5.25 -10.86
CA THR A 70 -4.25 3.92 -11.36
C THR A 70 -5.78 3.72 -11.48
N GLY A 71 -6.58 4.68 -11.01
CA GLY A 71 -8.04 4.62 -11.05
C GLY A 71 -8.67 3.82 -9.90
N ASN A 72 -7.87 3.43 -8.92
CA ASN A 72 -8.33 2.76 -7.70
C ASN A 72 -8.17 3.65 -6.47
N SER A 73 -8.97 3.36 -5.45
CA SER A 73 -8.88 3.99 -4.13
C SER A 73 -7.98 3.16 -3.24
N TYR A 74 -7.07 3.82 -2.53
CA TYR A 74 -6.09 3.17 -1.68
C TYR A 74 -6.15 3.69 -0.24
N ASN A 75 -5.92 2.80 0.71
CA ASN A 75 -5.53 3.14 2.07
C ASN A 75 -3.99 3.03 2.16
N VAL A 76 -3.36 4.02 2.79
CA VAL A 76 -1.92 4.10 3.02
C VAL A 76 -1.68 4.08 4.52
N ASP A 77 -1.09 3.00 5.01
CA ASP A 77 -0.73 2.80 6.40
C ASP A 77 0.80 2.97 6.56
N MET A 78 1.19 3.99 7.32
CA MET A 78 2.60 4.26 7.63
C MET A 78 2.92 3.88 9.08
N GLN A 79 4.10 3.29 9.28
CA GLN A 79 4.63 2.96 10.58
C GLN A 79 6.11 3.34 10.65
N VAL A 80 6.50 4.00 11.74
CA VAL A 80 7.89 4.32 12.06
C VAL A 80 8.27 3.60 13.35
N GLN A 81 9.42 2.95 13.38
CA GLN A 81 10.04 2.41 14.57
C GLN A 81 11.25 3.27 14.90
N VAL A 82 11.14 4.09 15.93
CA VAL A 82 12.20 5.04 16.33
C VAL A 82 13.15 4.36 17.30
N LEU A 83 14.46 4.47 17.06
CA LEU A 83 15.49 3.98 17.95
C LEU A 83 15.66 4.91 19.16
N ASP A 84 15.37 4.43 20.37
CA ASP A 84 15.62 5.17 21.62
C ASP A 84 17.05 4.91 22.12
N GLU A 85 17.93 5.88 21.89
CA GLU A 85 19.30 5.89 22.42
C GLU A 85 19.37 6.28 23.92
N SER A 86 18.29 6.82 24.51
CA SER A 86 18.31 7.37 25.87
C SER A 86 18.23 6.33 26.99
N ALA A 87 17.92 5.07 26.67
CA ALA A 87 18.07 3.96 27.62
C ALA A 87 19.55 3.64 27.92
N SER A 88 20.48 4.02 27.03
CA SER A 88 21.93 3.81 27.21
C SER A 88 22.63 4.90 28.03
N LYS A 89 21.93 6.00 28.38
CA LYS A 89 22.50 7.12 29.19
C LYS A 89 21.85 7.26 30.58
N LYS A 90 21.26 6.19 31.13
CA LYS A 90 20.81 6.11 32.53
C LYS A 90 21.43 4.94 33.31
N THR A 91 22.73 4.72 33.16
CA THR A 91 23.49 3.78 34.02
C THR A 91 24.77 4.40 34.60
N THR A 92 24.71 5.66 35.02
CA THR A 92 25.60 6.14 36.10
C THR A 92 24.86 5.97 37.43
N THR A 93 24.90 4.76 37.98
CA THR A 93 25.10 4.42 39.41
C THR A 93 24.59 2.98 39.64
N ALA A 94 25.53 2.10 40.01
CA ALA A 94 25.38 0.75 40.54
C ALA A 94 24.97 -0.39 39.57
N ALA A 95 25.86 -1.38 39.50
CA ALA A 95 25.71 -2.74 38.96
C ALA A 95 25.66 -2.90 37.43
N SER A 96 26.85 -2.85 36.84
CA SER A 96 27.16 -3.28 35.48
C SER A 96 26.91 -4.78 35.26
N THR A 97 25.81 -5.16 34.61
CA THR A 97 25.70 -6.37 33.76
C THR A 97 24.42 -6.31 32.91
N LYS A 98 24.38 -5.41 31.93
CA LYS A 98 23.61 -5.53 30.66
C LYS A 98 23.86 -4.31 29.79
N VAL A 99 24.87 -4.42 28.93
CA VAL A 99 25.18 -3.43 27.89
C VAL A 99 24.37 -3.80 26.65
N GLY A 100 23.58 -2.87 26.10
CA GLY A 100 23.15 -2.93 24.69
C GLY A 100 21.72 -3.36 24.39
N GLU A 101 20.71 -2.96 25.16
CA GLU A 101 19.31 -3.08 24.73
C GLU A 101 18.87 -1.77 24.05
N ASN A 102 18.81 -1.77 22.71
CA ASN A 102 18.20 -0.69 21.93
C ASN A 102 16.68 -0.80 22.02
N TYR A 103 16.03 0.17 22.65
CA TYR A 103 14.57 0.20 22.78
C TYR A 103 13.97 0.88 21.54
N TYR A 104 12.99 0.25 20.89
CA TYR A 104 12.24 0.87 19.78
C TYR A 104 10.83 1.20 20.24
N TYR A 105 10.36 2.42 19.99
CA TYR A 105 8.94 2.75 20.11
C TYR A 105 8.33 2.93 18.72
N LYS A 106 7.05 2.54 18.58
CA LYS A 106 6.33 2.51 17.30
C LYS A 106 5.42 3.73 17.22
N GLU A 107 5.59 4.53 16.18
CA GLU A 107 4.64 5.58 15.79
C GLU A 107 3.82 5.11 14.57
N TYR A 108 2.51 5.39 14.61
CA TYR A 108 1.54 4.95 13.59
C TYR A 108 1.01 6.13 12.77
N ASN A 109 0.27 5.80 11.71
CA ASN A 109 -0.24 6.71 10.70
C ASN A 109 -0.85 8.01 11.26
N ASP A 110 -1.69 7.94 12.29
CA ASP A 110 -2.36 9.10 12.88
C ASP A 110 -1.39 10.14 13.45
N GLN A 111 -0.29 9.67 14.07
CA GLN A 111 0.73 10.55 14.65
C GLN A 111 1.58 11.20 13.55
N ILE A 112 1.91 10.42 12.51
CA ILE A 112 2.69 10.89 11.37
C ILE A 112 1.88 11.92 10.56
N GLN A 113 0.63 11.61 10.25
CA GLN A 113 -0.27 12.53 9.54
C GLN A 113 -0.62 13.76 10.37
N GLY A 114 -0.79 13.62 11.69
CA GLY A 114 -0.97 14.76 12.59
C GLY A 114 0.22 15.72 12.57
N ALA A 115 1.45 15.18 12.60
CA ALA A 115 2.66 15.99 12.47
C ALA A 115 2.78 16.64 11.09
N LEU A 116 2.50 15.90 10.00
CA LEU A 116 2.46 16.44 8.64
C LEU A 116 1.44 17.58 8.49
N GLY A 117 0.27 17.47 9.12
CA GLY A 117 -0.75 18.52 9.09
C GLY A 117 -0.37 19.80 9.85
N GLN A 118 0.52 19.71 10.84
CA GLN A 118 0.96 20.87 11.63
C GLN A 118 2.23 21.53 11.07
N SER A 119 3.25 20.73 10.74
CA SER A 119 4.59 21.22 10.35
C SER A 119 4.92 20.99 8.87
N GLY A 120 4.12 20.21 8.15
CA GLY A 120 4.41 19.78 6.78
C GLY A 120 5.55 18.76 6.66
N VAL A 121 6.25 18.45 7.77
CA VAL A 121 7.45 17.61 7.79
C VAL A 121 7.54 16.80 9.08
N TYR A 122 7.67 15.48 8.93
CA TYR A 122 8.00 14.55 10.00
C TYR A 122 9.46 14.09 9.84
N ARG A 123 10.30 14.32 10.86
CA ARG A 123 11.74 14.03 10.80
C ARG A 123 12.06 12.69 11.47
N LEU A 124 12.99 11.97 10.88
CA LEU A 124 13.49 10.67 11.31
C LEU A 124 15.00 10.77 11.57
N LYS A 125 15.48 9.87 12.42
CA LYS A 125 16.90 9.71 12.71
C LYS A 125 17.46 8.52 11.96
N GLN A 126 18.77 8.56 11.72
CA GLN A 126 19.51 7.42 11.21
C GLN A 126 19.34 6.24 12.18
N GLY A 127 18.98 5.08 11.63
CA GLY A 127 18.68 3.88 12.42
C GLY A 127 17.19 3.64 12.67
N ASP A 128 16.32 4.63 12.43
CA ASP A 128 14.87 4.43 12.47
C ASP A 128 14.42 3.52 11.31
N MET A 129 13.41 2.67 11.53
CA MET A 129 12.81 1.85 10.47
C MET A 129 11.46 2.43 10.06
N VAL A 130 11.31 2.73 8.78
CA VAL A 130 10.02 3.11 8.19
C VAL A 130 9.41 1.92 7.46
N SER A 131 8.11 1.74 7.58
CA SER A 131 7.31 0.78 6.83
C SER A 131 6.07 1.47 6.28
N VAL A 132 5.79 1.26 5.00
CA VAL A 132 4.62 1.79 4.31
C VAL A 132 3.89 0.63 3.65
N GLU A 133 2.62 0.50 3.98
CA GLU A 133 1.71 -0.49 3.39
C GLU A 133 0.58 0.24 2.65
N VAL A 134 0.26 -0.21 1.45
CA VAL A 134 -0.80 0.34 0.61
C VAL A 134 -1.73 -0.78 0.19
N LYS A 135 -3.03 -0.58 0.38
CA LYS A 135 -4.08 -1.55 0.04
C LYS A 135 -5.22 -0.88 -0.70
N ASN A 136 -5.70 -1.47 -1.79
CA ASN A 136 -6.91 -0.96 -2.43
C ASN A 136 -8.15 -1.19 -1.56
N THR A 137 -9.05 -0.21 -1.52
CA THR A 137 -10.29 -0.25 -0.74
C THR A 137 -11.51 -0.56 -1.60
N ASN A 138 -11.45 -0.27 -2.91
CA ASN A 138 -12.50 -0.59 -3.88
C ASN A 138 -12.26 -1.96 -4.53
N LYS A 139 -13.33 -2.56 -5.05
CA LYS A 139 -13.22 -3.74 -5.92
C LYS A 139 -12.77 -3.31 -7.31
N THR A 140 -11.82 -4.02 -7.88
CA THR A 140 -11.38 -3.80 -9.26
C THR A 140 -12.35 -4.42 -10.27
N ILE A 141 -12.26 -4.00 -11.54
CA ILE A 141 -13.10 -4.55 -12.61
C ILE A 141 -12.85 -6.06 -12.76
N SER A 142 -11.60 -6.53 -12.62
CA SER A 142 -11.28 -7.96 -12.65
C SER A 142 -12.02 -8.72 -11.56
N GLN A 143 -12.04 -8.19 -10.34
CA GLN A 143 -12.78 -8.80 -9.23
C GLN A 143 -14.29 -8.83 -9.48
N VAL A 144 -14.86 -7.77 -10.06
CA VAL A 144 -16.29 -7.73 -10.42
C VAL A 144 -16.62 -8.80 -11.47
N LEU A 145 -15.82 -8.90 -12.53
CA LEU A 145 -16.02 -9.87 -13.62
C LEU A 145 -15.82 -11.33 -13.15
N LYS A 146 -14.82 -11.59 -12.32
CA LYS A 146 -14.59 -12.92 -11.72
C LYS A 146 -15.74 -13.33 -10.80
N ASN A 147 -16.25 -12.39 -9.99
CA ASN A 147 -17.42 -12.64 -9.15
C ASN A 147 -18.68 -12.95 -9.97
N PHE A 148 -18.85 -12.27 -11.11
CA PHE A 148 -19.96 -12.53 -12.04
C PHE A 148 -19.84 -13.91 -12.69
N MET A 149 -18.66 -14.30 -13.17
CA MET A 149 -18.45 -15.55 -13.92
C MET A 149 -18.44 -16.80 -13.04
N TYR A 150 -17.79 -16.75 -11.87
CA TYR A 150 -17.52 -17.96 -11.07
C TYR A 150 -18.22 -17.97 -9.70
N LYS A 151 -19.09 -17.00 -9.37
CA LYS A 151 -19.68 -16.82 -8.02
C LYS A 151 -18.64 -17.07 -6.92
N VAL A 152 -17.53 -16.35 -6.98
CA VAL A 152 -16.49 -16.46 -5.95
C VAL A 152 -17.02 -15.78 -4.67
N THR A 153 -17.64 -16.57 -3.79
CA THR A 153 -18.03 -16.16 -2.43
C THR A 153 -16.78 -16.09 -1.56
N GLY A 154 -15.92 -15.10 -1.83
CA GLY A 154 -14.72 -14.80 -1.05
C GLY A 154 -14.80 -13.38 -0.52
N LYS A 155 -14.96 -13.24 0.80
CA LYS A 155 -15.04 -11.95 1.49
C LYS A 155 -13.66 -11.29 1.49
N GLY A 156 -13.53 -10.14 0.81
CA GLY A 156 -12.59 -9.08 1.19
C GLY A 156 -11.10 -9.30 0.92
N ASN A 157 -10.71 -9.71 -0.29
CA ASN A 157 -9.29 -9.65 -0.67
C ASN A 157 -9.03 -8.35 -1.42
N ALA A 158 -8.17 -7.49 -0.86
CA ALA A 158 -7.52 -6.44 -1.64
C ALA A 158 -6.77 -7.13 -2.81
N SER A 159 -7.10 -6.78 -4.06
CA SER A 159 -6.40 -7.31 -5.24
C SER A 159 -5.05 -6.63 -5.46
N ILE A 160 -4.90 -5.40 -4.97
CA ILE A 160 -3.72 -4.57 -5.18
C ILE A 160 -3.16 -4.18 -3.81
N THR A 161 -1.99 -4.74 -3.48
CA THR A 161 -1.30 -4.47 -2.22
C THR A 161 0.19 -4.23 -2.44
N ALA A 162 0.75 -3.25 -1.77
CA ALA A 162 2.20 -3.03 -1.77
C ALA A 162 2.68 -2.78 -0.35
N GLN A 163 3.85 -3.31 -0.05
CA GLN A 163 4.55 -3.03 1.19
C GLN A 163 6.01 -2.74 0.86
N SER A 164 6.55 -1.68 1.44
CA SER A 164 7.97 -1.40 1.43
C SER A 164 8.40 -0.96 2.81
N SER A 165 9.59 -1.38 3.23
CA SER A 165 10.17 -1.02 4.51
C SER A 165 11.66 -0.83 4.36
N GLY A 166 12.25 0.00 5.21
CA GLY A 166 13.69 0.11 5.26
C GLY A 166 14.20 1.02 6.37
N ILE A 167 15.49 0.89 6.65
CA ILE A 167 16.19 1.66 7.65
C ILE A 167 16.59 3.01 7.05
N VAL A 168 16.41 4.07 7.84
CA VAL A 168 16.80 5.44 7.52
C VAL A 168 18.32 5.58 7.62
N ASN A 169 18.93 6.09 6.55
CA ASN A 169 20.39 6.15 6.42
C ASN A 169 20.99 7.48 6.90
N VAL A 170 20.16 8.54 7.04
CA VAL A 170 20.60 9.89 7.37
C VAL A 170 19.64 10.56 8.36
N ASN A 171 20.13 11.55 9.12
CA ASN A 171 19.29 12.39 9.97
C ASN A 171 18.60 13.48 9.14
N GLY A 172 17.29 13.69 9.37
CA GLY A 172 16.46 14.65 8.61
C GLY A 172 16.19 16.01 9.24
#